data_AF-A0A3N5GD51-F1
#
_entry.id   AF-A0A3N5GD51-F1
#
_cell.length_a   1.000
_cell.length_b   1.000
_cell.length_c   1.000
_cell.angle_alpha   90.00
_cell.angle_beta   90.00
_cell.angle_gamma   90.00
#
_symmetry.space_group_name_H-M   'P 1'
#
loop_
_entity.id
_entity.type
_entity.pdbx_description
1 polymer ?
#
loop_
_entity_poly.entity_id
_entity_poly.type
_entity_poly.pdbx_seq_one_letter_code
_entity_poly.pdbx_strand_id
1 'polypeptide(L)'
;RGRVVMRGVAHIEEMKGSRHQIVITEIPYQVNKTTLIERIADLARSEKIDQISDMRDESDQRGMSIVIELKRGAQPRKVLNQLYKYTALQSTFGVQILALVADENGRSEPRTLTLKRSLQIFIEHRLEVVTRRTQFDLEKARARAHILDGYLIALNNLDAVIQTIRESPDAEAAKERLVTRFKLSELQAQAILDLQLRRLAALERWKIEEEARQIKEQIAYLEDLLANPKKILALIQTDLREMAEKYGDERRTKIAGDAKEELKEEDLVQDEAVLITLTQRGYIKRVTAAAYKSQGVGGRGVTGHTTREEDEVLFMFPARTLQTVLFFSDKGKVYSEKVYQIPDADRTGKGVSIFNVLSLEANERITAALAVADFGAHDTCTLATTQGKIKRIDLEEFAAVRPSGLIAMTLDSGDELGWAHLTGNKDEILLITQKGQALRFAASAVRAMGRGAAGVQGIRLGADDRVASMEIVEKGGSLLIITEKGYGKQTPLKQYTAKGRATGGIATIDQKALDVTGKIAAARVVQPSDDVTIMSANGIVLRLKVKEIKEAGRATRGVRLMKPQAGDSIAAVARIAAADLKKAGANGSSEEKPAQGQPALL
;
A
#
# COMPACT_ATOMS: atom_id res chain seq x y z
N ARG A 1 19.52 14.58 -4.55
CA ARG A 1 18.26 14.75 -5.30
C ARG A 1 17.22 13.86 -4.65
N GLY A 2 16.00 14.31 -4.48
CA GLY A 2 14.94 13.52 -3.84
C GLY A 2 13.55 14.03 -4.21
N ARG A 3 12.53 13.27 -3.81
CA ARG A 3 11.12 13.62 -3.97
C ARG A 3 10.50 13.77 -2.58
N VAL A 4 9.69 14.79 -2.39
CA VAL A 4 8.89 15.01 -1.18
C VAL A 4 7.44 15.08 -1.61
N VAL A 5 6.54 14.40 -0.92
CA VAL A 5 5.10 14.51 -1.19
C VAL A 5 4.50 15.56 -0.27
N MET A 6 3.79 16.51 -0.88
CA MET A 6 3.06 17.57 -0.21
C MET A 6 1.58 17.24 -0.28
N ARG A 7 0.89 17.29 0.86
CA ARG A 7 -0.55 17.00 0.97
C ARG A 7 -1.26 18.19 1.60
N GLY A 8 -2.36 18.61 0.99
CA GLY A 8 -3.24 19.65 1.53
C GLY A 8 -3.98 19.17 2.78
N VAL A 9 -4.28 20.11 3.67
CA VAL A 9 -5.01 19.85 4.91
C VAL A 9 -6.50 19.91 4.62
N ALA A 10 -7.20 18.83 4.96
CA ALA A 10 -8.64 18.73 4.84
C ALA A 10 -9.23 17.94 6.00
N HIS A 11 -10.45 18.30 6.41
CA HIS A 11 -11.22 17.58 7.42
C HIS A 11 -12.64 17.30 6.93
N ILE A 12 -13.29 16.33 7.59
CA ILE A 12 -14.65 15.89 7.24
C ILE A 12 -15.60 16.44 8.30
N GLU A 13 -16.68 17.05 7.86
CA GLU A 13 -17.76 17.54 8.72
C GLU A 13 -19.08 16.85 8.40
N GLU A 14 -19.91 16.66 9.42
CA GLU A 14 -21.24 16.06 9.27
C GLU A 14 -22.31 17.15 9.02
N MET A 15 -23.16 16.92 8.03
CA MET A 15 -24.27 17.78 7.66
C MET A 15 -25.61 17.15 8.05
N LYS A 16 -26.66 17.98 8.12
CA LYS A 16 -28.02 17.52 8.42
C LYS A 16 -28.49 16.49 7.38
N GLY A 17 -29.09 15.39 7.85
CA GLY A 17 -29.72 14.37 7.00
C GLY A 17 -28.74 13.34 6.41
N SER A 18 -27.77 12.88 7.22
CA SER A 18 -26.80 11.82 6.87
C SER A 18 -25.96 12.16 5.62
N ARG A 19 -25.64 13.45 5.47
CA ARG A 19 -24.71 13.97 4.47
C ARG A 19 -23.41 14.36 5.15
N HIS A 20 -22.33 14.35 4.40
CA HIS A 20 -21.03 14.80 4.85
C HIS A 20 -20.47 15.83 3.88
N GLN A 21 -19.59 16.69 4.37
CA GLN A 21 -18.81 17.60 3.56
C GLN A 21 -17.32 17.44 3.85
N ILE A 22 -16.49 17.68 2.84
CA ILE A 22 -15.04 17.76 2.97
C ILE A 22 -14.65 19.23 2.87
N VAL A 23 -13.92 19.72 3.86
CA VAL A 23 -13.45 21.10 3.91
C VAL A 23 -11.94 21.08 3.76
N ILE A 24 -11.43 21.72 2.71
CA ILE A 24 -9.99 21.89 2.46
C ILE A 24 -9.58 23.25 3.00
N THR A 25 -8.68 23.27 3.97
CA THR A 25 -8.21 24.49 4.65
C THR A 25 -6.84 24.95 4.15
N GLU A 26 -6.03 24.04 3.63
CA GLU A 26 -4.69 24.34 3.11
C GLU A 26 -4.41 23.53 1.84
N ILE A 27 -3.79 24.17 0.85
CA ILE A 27 -3.35 23.52 -0.40
C ILE A 27 -1.82 23.40 -0.45
N PRO A 28 -1.27 22.44 -1.21
CA PRO A 28 0.17 22.29 -1.34
C PRO A 28 0.87 23.53 -1.91
N TYR A 29 2.17 23.67 -1.60
CA TYR A 29 3.01 24.76 -2.09
C TYR A 29 2.97 24.85 -3.63
N GLN A 30 2.85 26.08 -4.15
CA GLN A 30 2.75 26.41 -5.58
C GLN A 30 1.54 25.79 -6.32
N VAL A 31 0.52 25.34 -5.61
CA VAL A 31 -0.76 24.94 -6.23
C VAL A 31 -1.67 26.15 -6.36
N ASN A 32 -2.24 26.36 -7.56
CA ASN A 32 -3.24 27.39 -7.78
C ASN A 32 -4.62 26.88 -7.33
N LYS A 33 -5.32 27.68 -6.52
CA LYS A 33 -6.63 27.33 -5.98
C LYS A 33 -7.68 27.12 -7.09
N THR A 34 -7.74 28.03 -8.05
CA THR A 34 -8.71 27.99 -9.15
C THR A 34 -8.55 26.74 -9.99
N THR A 35 -7.32 26.38 -10.37
CA THR A 35 -7.07 25.18 -11.18
C THR A 35 -7.36 23.89 -10.42
N LEU A 36 -7.16 23.88 -9.10
CA LEU A 36 -7.56 22.76 -8.25
C LEU A 36 -9.09 22.59 -8.26
N ILE A 37 -9.84 23.68 -8.07
CA ILE A 37 -11.31 23.68 -8.08
C ILE A 37 -11.85 23.22 -9.43
N GLU A 38 -11.34 23.76 -10.54
CA GLU A 38 -11.69 23.37 -11.91
C GLU A 38 -11.47 21.86 -12.13
N ARG A 39 -10.31 21.35 -11.70
CA ARG A 39 -9.99 19.93 -11.83
C ARG A 39 -10.96 19.05 -11.05
N ILE A 40 -11.38 19.45 -9.85
CA ILE A 40 -12.35 18.65 -9.08
C ILE A 40 -13.73 18.72 -9.75
N ALA A 41 -14.14 19.88 -10.26
CA ALA A 41 -15.39 20.01 -11.01
C ALA A 41 -15.42 19.10 -12.25
N ASP A 42 -14.32 19.00 -12.99
CA ASP A 42 -14.20 18.08 -14.13
C ASP A 42 -14.29 16.60 -13.71
N LEU A 43 -13.68 16.23 -12.58
CA LEU A 43 -13.76 14.87 -12.04
C LEU A 43 -15.17 14.49 -11.60
N ALA A 44 -15.94 15.45 -11.09
CA ALA A 44 -17.35 15.26 -10.75
C ALA A 44 -18.22 15.12 -12.01
N ARG A 45 -18.01 15.98 -13.03
CA ARG A 45 -18.76 15.95 -14.30
C ARG A 45 -18.50 14.71 -15.14
N SER A 46 -17.26 14.21 -15.14
CA SER A 46 -16.86 13.00 -15.86
C SER A 46 -17.24 11.69 -15.13
N GLU A 47 -17.97 11.78 -14.02
CA GLU A 47 -18.37 10.66 -13.16
C GLU A 47 -17.20 9.83 -12.61
N LYS A 48 -15.97 10.35 -12.69
CA LYS A 48 -14.78 9.71 -12.10
C LYS A 48 -14.80 9.76 -10.57
N ILE A 49 -15.40 10.83 -10.02
CA ILE A 49 -15.79 10.93 -8.60
C ILE A 49 -17.27 11.25 -8.55
N ASP A 50 -18.11 10.23 -8.74
CA ASP A 50 -19.56 10.33 -8.80
C ASP A 50 -20.22 10.72 -7.46
N GLN A 51 -19.50 10.62 -6.34
CA GLN A 51 -20.02 10.89 -5.00
C GLN A 51 -20.07 12.37 -4.60
N ILE A 52 -19.51 13.26 -5.44
CA ILE A 52 -19.57 14.72 -5.21
C ILE A 52 -20.94 15.22 -5.67
N SER A 53 -21.62 15.97 -4.79
CA SER A 53 -22.92 16.59 -5.07
C SER A 53 -22.75 18.04 -5.52
N ASP A 54 -21.94 18.82 -4.81
CA ASP A 54 -21.73 20.24 -5.06
C ASP A 54 -20.37 20.69 -4.51
N MET A 55 -19.91 21.87 -4.93
CA MET A 55 -18.68 22.50 -4.44
C MET A 55 -18.84 24.01 -4.35
N ARG A 56 -18.29 24.60 -3.28
CA ARG A 56 -18.26 26.04 -3.06
C ARG A 56 -16.91 26.50 -2.49
N ASP A 57 -16.50 27.70 -2.86
CA ASP A 57 -15.35 28.38 -2.28
C ASP A 57 -15.84 29.40 -1.24
N GLU A 58 -15.60 29.11 0.03
CA GLU A 58 -15.93 29.96 1.18
C GLU A 58 -14.68 30.65 1.74
N SER A 59 -13.61 30.78 0.94
CA SER A 59 -12.40 31.47 1.36
C SER A 59 -12.67 32.96 1.66
N ASP A 60 -12.20 33.43 2.80
CA ASP A 60 -12.32 34.82 3.25
C ASP A 60 -10.96 35.40 3.67
N GLN A 61 -10.97 36.57 4.32
CA GLN A 61 -9.74 37.18 4.86
C GLN A 61 -9.16 36.44 6.07
N ARG A 62 -9.92 35.52 6.68
CA ARG A 62 -9.52 34.74 7.87
C ARG A 62 -8.88 33.42 7.47
N GLY A 63 -9.18 32.88 6.29
CA GLY A 63 -8.54 31.68 5.79
C GLY A 63 -9.11 31.14 4.48
N MET A 64 -8.42 30.15 3.93
CA MET A 64 -8.91 29.39 2.78
C MET A 64 -9.91 28.34 3.25
N SER A 65 -11.04 28.21 2.56
CA SER A 65 -12.02 27.17 2.80
C SER A 65 -12.68 26.75 1.48
N ILE A 66 -12.33 25.56 0.99
CA ILE A 66 -12.98 24.97 -0.18
C ILE A 66 -13.86 23.84 0.33
N VAL A 67 -15.18 23.98 0.17
CA VAL A 67 -16.16 23.03 0.70
C VAL A 67 -16.72 22.17 -0.43
N ILE A 68 -16.65 20.86 -0.22
CA ILE A 68 -17.12 19.84 -1.16
C ILE A 68 -18.24 19.05 -0.50
N GLU A 69 -19.45 19.19 -1.02
CA GLU A 69 -20.61 18.43 -0.53
C GLU A 69 -20.68 17.05 -1.16
N LEU A 70 -20.97 16.04 -0.34
CA LEU A 70 -21.10 14.67 -0.80
C LEU A 70 -22.57 14.25 -0.93
N LYS A 71 -22.84 13.33 -1.87
CA LYS A 71 -24.17 12.69 -2.02
C LYS A 71 -24.54 11.87 -0.77
N ARG A 72 -25.83 11.61 -0.57
CA ARG A 72 -26.31 10.76 0.55
C ARG A 72 -25.74 9.35 0.41
N GLY A 73 -25.19 8.80 1.50
CA GLY A 73 -24.57 7.47 1.51
C GLY A 73 -23.14 7.41 0.95
N ALA A 74 -22.56 8.56 0.55
CA ALA A 74 -21.16 8.64 0.15
C ALA A 74 -20.24 8.32 1.33
N GLN A 75 -19.09 7.70 1.05
CA GLN A 75 -18.07 7.41 2.06
C GLN A 75 -17.03 8.54 2.08
N PRO A 76 -17.01 9.45 3.07
CA PRO A 76 -16.24 10.69 2.95
C PRO A 76 -14.73 10.49 2.87
N ARG A 77 -14.21 9.50 3.61
CA ARG A 77 -12.79 9.13 3.56
C ARG A 77 -12.38 8.60 2.19
N LYS A 78 -13.26 7.86 1.51
CA LYS A 78 -13.03 7.34 0.16
C LYS A 78 -12.90 8.50 -0.83
N VAL A 79 -13.84 9.45 -0.77
CA VAL A 79 -13.82 10.63 -1.65
C VAL A 79 -12.60 11.50 -1.38
N LEU A 80 -12.25 11.73 -0.11
CA LEU A 80 -11.05 12.50 0.25
C LEU A 80 -9.77 11.88 -0.32
N ASN A 81 -9.63 10.56 -0.22
CA ASN A 81 -8.49 9.85 -0.79
C ASN A 81 -8.50 9.86 -2.33
N GLN A 82 -9.68 9.81 -2.98
CA GLN A 82 -9.78 10.01 -4.43
C GLN A 82 -9.35 11.42 -4.84
N LEU A 83 -9.70 12.45 -4.06
CA LEU A 83 -9.24 13.83 -4.27
C LEU A 83 -7.72 13.90 -4.18
N TYR A 84 -7.10 13.31 -3.16
CA TYR A 84 -5.64 13.23 -3.08
C TYR A 84 -5.03 12.49 -4.28
N LYS A 85 -5.65 11.42 -4.78
CA LYS A 85 -5.12 10.62 -5.89
C LYS A 85 -5.22 11.32 -7.26
N TYR A 86 -6.33 12.02 -7.53
CA TYR A 86 -6.65 12.53 -8.88
C TYR A 86 -6.48 14.03 -9.06
N THR A 87 -6.12 14.77 -8.00
CA THR A 87 -6.00 16.23 -8.00
C THR A 87 -4.65 16.68 -7.46
N ALA A 88 -4.31 17.95 -7.66
CA ALA A 88 -3.11 18.56 -7.11
C ALA A 88 -3.17 18.80 -5.58
N LEU A 89 -4.25 18.36 -4.91
CA LEU A 89 -4.35 18.39 -3.44
C LEU A 89 -3.29 17.49 -2.79
N GLN A 90 -2.78 16.48 -3.51
CA GLN A 90 -1.51 15.85 -3.21
C GLN A 90 -0.58 16.01 -4.41
N SER A 91 0.60 16.57 -4.20
CA SER A 91 1.57 16.82 -5.26
C SER A 91 2.98 16.41 -4.81
N THR A 92 3.86 16.19 -5.78
CA THR A 92 5.25 15.83 -5.51
C THR A 92 6.15 17.04 -5.76
N PHE A 93 6.99 17.38 -4.79
CA PHE A 93 8.01 18.41 -4.90
C PHE A 93 9.39 17.76 -5.09
N GLY A 94 10.04 18.07 -6.21
CA GLY A 94 11.40 17.61 -6.50
C GLY A 94 12.43 18.48 -5.80
N VAL A 95 13.29 17.87 -4.98
CA VAL A 95 14.32 18.56 -4.21
C VAL A 95 15.70 18.29 -4.79
N GLN A 96 16.40 19.35 -5.19
CA GLN A 96 17.80 19.30 -5.59
C GLN A 96 18.55 20.50 -5.02
N ILE A 97 19.55 20.23 -4.18
CA ILE A 97 20.48 21.26 -3.68
C ILE A 97 21.62 21.37 -4.69
N LEU A 98 21.51 22.32 -5.62
CA LEU A 98 22.53 22.66 -6.61
C LEU A 98 22.98 24.10 -6.36
N ALA A 99 24.28 24.32 -6.22
CA ALA A 99 24.85 25.65 -5.98
C ALA A 99 26.18 25.80 -6.71
N LEU A 100 26.61 27.04 -6.90
CA LEU A 100 27.95 27.36 -7.37
C LEU A 100 28.93 27.26 -6.21
N VAL A 101 29.99 26.49 -6.36
CA VAL A 101 31.04 26.32 -5.36
C VAL A 101 32.38 26.61 -6.01
N ALA A 102 33.20 27.43 -5.34
CA ALA A 102 34.56 27.72 -5.79
C ALA A 102 35.41 26.43 -5.78
N ASP A 103 36.14 26.19 -6.86
CA ASP A 103 37.19 25.18 -6.93
C ASP A 103 38.47 25.68 -6.24
N GLU A 104 39.49 24.83 -6.19
CA GLU A 104 40.80 25.15 -5.61
C GLU A 104 41.51 26.32 -6.32
N ASN A 105 41.08 26.66 -7.54
CA ASN A 105 41.60 27.75 -8.35
C ASN A 105 40.73 29.02 -8.31
N GLY A 106 39.71 29.07 -7.44
CA GLY A 106 38.80 30.21 -7.27
C GLY A 106 37.71 30.33 -8.34
N ARG A 107 37.53 29.35 -9.23
CA ARG A 107 36.48 29.31 -10.25
C ARG A 107 35.20 28.72 -9.68
N SER A 108 34.06 29.38 -9.88
CA SER A 108 32.77 28.91 -9.40
C SER A 108 32.15 27.88 -10.35
N GLU A 109 31.96 26.65 -9.88
CA GLU A 109 31.38 25.55 -10.66
C GLU A 109 30.06 25.06 -10.06
N PRO A 110 29.07 24.65 -10.88
CA PRO A 110 27.82 24.09 -10.40
C PRO A 110 28.04 22.69 -9.80
N ARG A 111 27.80 22.55 -8.49
CA ARG A 111 27.93 21.28 -7.77
C ARG A 111 26.65 20.93 -7.01
N THR A 112 26.28 19.65 -7.08
CA THR A 112 25.19 19.13 -6.26
C THR A 112 25.73 18.88 -4.85
N LEU A 113 25.06 19.45 -3.84
CA LEU A 113 25.52 19.42 -2.46
C LEU A 113 24.66 18.54 -1.56
N THR A 114 25.29 17.99 -0.54
CA THR A 114 24.60 17.42 0.63
C THR A 114 24.38 18.53 1.66
N LEU A 115 23.38 18.38 2.54
CA LEU A 115 23.13 19.34 3.62
C LEU A 115 24.39 19.59 4.47
N LYS A 116 25.14 18.53 4.79
CA LYS A 116 26.40 18.63 5.53
C LYS A 116 27.39 19.55 4.82
N ARG A 117 27.63 19.35 3.51
CA ARG A 117 28.60 20.16 2.77
C ARG A 117 28.13 21.61 2.63
N SER A 118 26.84 21.84 2.40
CA SER A 118 26.27 23.20 2.36
C SER A 118 26.47 23.95 3.68
N LEU A 119 26.22 23.30 4.82
CA LEU A 119 26.46 23.90 6.14
C LEU A 119 27.95 24.14 6.42
N GLN A 120 28.83 23.23 5.99
CA GLN A 120 30.28 23.42 6.11
C GLN A 120 30.76 24.64 5.33
N ILE A 121 30.34 24.80 4.07
CA ILE A 121 30.69 25.97 3.24
C ILE A 121 30.22 27.26 3.91
N PHE A 122 29.00 27.27 4.47
CA PHE A 122 28.50 28.42 5.21
C PHE A 122 29.36 28.76 6.43
N ILE A 123 29.77 27.77 7.21
CA ILE A 123 30.64 27.96 8.38
C ILE A 123 32.05 28.41 7.97
N GLU A 124 32.63 27.82 6.93
CA GLU A 124 33.93 28.21 6.34
C GLU A 124 33.93 29.69 5.95
N HIS A 125 32.90 30.13 5.21
CA HIS A 125 32.73 31.52 4.83
C HIS A 125 32.54 32.44 6.06
N ARG A 126 31.78 32.00 7.07
CA ARG A 126 31.63 32.78 8.32
C ARG A 126 32.95 32.93 9.07
N LEU A 127 33.78 31.89 9.10
CA LEU A 127 35.10 31.97 9.71
C LEU A 127 35.99 32.98 9.00
N GLU A 128 35.99 32.99 7.66
CA GLU A 128 36.73 33.98 6.88
C GLU A 128 36.26 35.41 7.19
N VAL A 129 34.95 35.67 7.13
CA VAL A 129 34.37 36.99 7.37
C VAL A 129 34.67 37.49 8.78
N VAL A 130 34.50 36.64 9.80
CA VAL A 130 34.79 37.01 11.20
C VAL A 130 36.28 37.25 11.40
N THR A 131 37.15 36.45 10.79
CA THR A 131 38.60 36.64 10.85
C THR A 131 39.01 37.98 10.24
N ARG A 132 38.52 38.29 9.03
CA ARG A 132 38.80 39.56 8.35
C ARG A 132 38.29 40.77 9.12
N ARG A 133 37.08 40.69 9.69
CA ARG A 133 36.54 41.73 10.57
C ARG A 133 37.43 41.94 11.80
N THR A 134 37.82 40.84 12.46
CA THR A 134 38.65 40.89 13.68
C THR A 134 40.05 41.46 13.39
N GLN A 135 40.64 41.12 12.23
CA GLN A 135 41.91 41.70 11.77
C GLN A 135 41.79 43.21 11.53
N PHE A 136 40.72 43.64 10.84
CA PHE A 136 40.44 45.05 10.62
C PHE A 136 40.28 45.83 11.93
N ASP A 137 39.53 45.28 12.88
CA ASP A 137 39.35 45.88 14.20
C ASP A 137 40.66 45.92 15.00
N LEU A 138 41.49 44.88 14.90
CA LEU A 138 42.81 44.82 15.55
C LEU A 138 43.78 45.85 14.98
N GLU A 139 43.86 45.99 13.65
CA GLU A 139 44.71 47.00 12.99
C GLU A 139 44.30 48.41 13.43
N LYS A 140 42.99 48.69 13.46
CA LYS A 140 42.45 49.96 13.93
C LYS A 140 42.77 50.21 15.41
N ALA A 141 42.62 49.20 16.26
CA ALA A 141 42.94 49.30 17.67
C ALA A 141 44.45 49.52 17.92
N ARG A 142 45.33 48.81 17.19
CA ARG A 142 46.79 48.99 17.26
C ARG A 142 47.23 50.37 16.81
N ALA A 143 46.67 50.88 15.71
CA ALA A 143 46.93 52.24 15.26
C ALA A 143 46.52 53.27 16.33
N ARG A 144 45.39 53.05 17.00
CA ARG A 144 44.94 53.92 18.10
C ARG A 144 45.83 53.82 19.34
N ALA A 145 46.20 52.60 19.76
CA ALA A 145 47.10 52.36 20.88
C ALA A 145 48.46 53.04 20.68
N HIS A 146 49.02 52.94 19.47
CA HIS A 146 50.29 53.58 19.13
C HIS A 146 50.27 55.09 19.37
N ILE A 147 49.17 55.77 19.02
CA ILE A 147 49.01 57.21 19.29
C ILE A 147 48.85 57.48 20.80
N LEU A 148 48.06 56.68 21.51
CA LEU A 148 47.85 56.83 22.95
C LEU A 148 49.15 56.61 23.75
N ASP A 149 49.99 55.66 23.35
CA ASP A 149 51.31 55.44 23.96
C ASP A 149 52.20 56.69 23.82
N GLY A 150 52.17 57.33 22.66
CA GLY A 150 52.86 58.61 22.44
C GLY A 150 52.33 59.71 23.37
N TYR A 151 51.01 59.80 23.55
CA TYR A 151 50.40 60.75 24.50
C TYR A 151 50.80 60.48 25.95
N LEU A 152 50.85 59.21 26.38
CA LEU A 152 51.25 58.85 27.74
C LEU A 152 52.73 59.19 28.00
N ILE A 153 53.62 58.92 27.03
CA ILE A 153 55.04 59.32 27.12
C ILE A 153 55.16 60.84 27.25
N ALA A 154 54.39 61.59 26.44
CA ALA A 154 54.40 63.05 26.47
C ALA A 154 53.84 63.62 27.78
N LEU A 155 52.73 63.08 28.29
CA LEU A 155 52.10 63.51 29.54
C LEU A 155 52.98 63.22 30.77
N ASN A 156 53.75 62.13 30.76
CA ASN A 156 54.68 61.79 31.83
C ASN A 156 55.97 62.63 31.81
N ASN A 157 56.32 63.24 30.66
CA ASN A 157 57.52 64.04 30.48
C ASN A 157 57.19 65.46 29.96
N LEU A 158 56.08 66.03 30.43
CA LEU A 158 55.45 67.22 29.86
C LEU A 158 56.42 68.41 29.75
N ASP A 159 57.12 68.74 30.83
CA ASP A 159 58.02 69.89 30.88
C ASP A 159 59.18 69.74 29.87
N ALA A 160 59.73 68.52 29.75
CA ALA A 160 60.81 68.22 28.82
C ALA A 160 60.33 68.24 27.35
N VAL A 161 59.09 67.83 27.08
CA VAL A 161 58.47 67.91 25.75
C VAL A 161 58.21 69.37 25.37
N ILE A 162 57.63 70.18 26.26
CA ILE A 162 57.39 71.62 26.02
C ILE A 162 58.71 72.37 25.80
N GLN A 163 59.73 72.09 26.60
CA GLN A 163 61.05 72.68 26.42
C GLN A 163 61.64 72.33 25.05
N THR A 164 61.58 71.05 24.66
CA THR A 164 62.08 70.59 23.34
C THR A 164 61.34 71.27 22.18
N ILE A 165 60.03 71.50 22.31
CA ILE A 165 59.23 72.21 21.29
C ILE A 165 59.61 73.71 21.25
N ARG A 166 59.79 74.36 22.40
CA ARG A 166 60.16 75.80 22.48
C ARG A 166 61.57 76.11 21.99
N GLU A 167 62.51 75.17 22.13
CA GLU A 167 63.91 75.30 21.70
C GLU A 167 64.11 74.94 20.21
N SER A 168 63.07 74.49 19.52
CA SER A 168 63.12 74.15 18.09
C SER A 168 62.72 75.35 17.22
N PRO A 169 63.40 75.56 16.08
CA PRO A 169 63.14 76.69 15.19
C PRO A 169 61.83 76.56 14.39
N ASP A 170 61.40 75.33 14.09
CA ASP A 170 60.18 75.04 13.34
C ASP A 170 59.56 73.69 13.77
N ALA A 171 58.37 73.38 13.23
CA ALA A 171 57.60 72.20 13.59
C ALA A 171 58.26 70.89 13.14
N GLU A 172 58.97 70.87 12.01
CA GLU A 172 59.66 69.68 11.51
C GLU A 172 60.90 69.36 12.38
N ALA A 173 61.67 70.38 12.76
CA ALA A 173 62.78 70.23 13.70
C ALA A 173 62.28 69.81 15.10
N ALA A 174 61.13 70.30 15.55
CA ALA A 174 60.50 69.85 16.79
C ALA A 174 60.10 68.36 16.70
N LYS A 175 59.51 67.94 15.59
CA LYS A 175 59.13 66.54 15.32
C LYS A 175 60.34 65.62 15.34
N GLU A 176 61.42 65.95 14.62
CA GLU A 176 62.65 65.14 14.57
C GLU A 176 63.34 65.02 15.94
N ARG A 177 63.37 66.12 16.71
CA ARG A 177 63.90 66.09 18.09
C ARG A 177 63.03 65.27 19.03
N LEU A 178 61.71 65.32 18.91
CA LEU A 178 60.79 64.49 19.71
C LEU A 178 60.97 63.00 19.39
N VAL A 179 61.10 62.65 18.10
CA VAL A 179 61.41 61.29 17.64
C VAL A 179 62.73 60.81 18.26
N THR A 180 63.79 61.60 18.16
CA THR A 180 65.13 61.20 18.62
C THR A 180 65.24 61.11 20.14
N ARG A 181 64.72 62.12 20.86
CA ARG A 181 64.89 62.26 22.32
C ARG A 181 63.99 61.31 23.12
N PHE A 182 62.74 61.13 22.68
CA PHE A 182 61.75 60.30 23.39
C PHE A 182 61.50 58.95 22.72
N LYS A 183 62.27 58.61 21.67
CA LYS A 183 62.15 57.37 20.89
C LYS A 183 60.73 57.14 20.35
N LEU A 184 60.09 58.22 19.91
CA LEU A 184 58.73 58.22 19.38
C LEU A 184 58.75 57.96 17.87
N SER A 185 57.68 57.41 17.31
CA SER A 185 57.52 57.38 15.85
C SER A 185 57.15 58.75 15.29
N GLU A 186 57.35 58.96 13.99
CA GLU A 186 56.89 60.20 13.33
C GLU A 186 55.39 60.49 13.53
N LEU A 187 54.53 59.46 13.48
CA LEU A 187 53.08 59.60 13.71
C LEU A 187 52.74 60.03 15.15
N GLN A 188 53.42 59.46 16.15
CA GLN A 188 53.28 59.87 17.55
C GLN A 188 53.76 61.31 17.77
N ALA A 189 54.93 61.67 17.23
CA ALA A 189 55.49 63.01 17.35
C ALA A 189 54.55 64.06 16.72
N GLN A 190 54.02 63.78 15.53
CA GLN A 190 53.00 64.63 14.90
C GLN A 190 51.75 64.77 15.78
N ALA A 191 51.22 63.64 16.26
CA ALA A 191 50.03 63.66 17.11
C ALA A 191 50.24 64.46 18.42
N ILE A 192 51.46 64.45 18.98
CA ILE A 192 51.84 65.23 20.17
C ILE A 192 51.88 66.72 19.86
N LEU A 193 52.42 67.13 18.71
CA LEU A 193 52.40 68.53 18.27
C LEU A 193 50.97 69.04 18.08
N ASP A 194 50.07 68.17 17.64
CA ASP A 194 48.64 68.47 17.46
C ASP A 194 47.83 68.43 18.78
N LEU A 195 48.48 68.17 19.93
CA LEU A 195 47.81 68.17 21.23
C LEU A 195 47.36 69.58 21.62
N GLN A 196 46.10 69.67 22.01
CA GLN A 196 45.54 70.90 22.56
C GLN A 196 45.79 70.98 24.07
N LEU A 197 46.18 72.16 24.57
CA LEU A 197 46.49 72.41 25.98
C LEU A 197 45.38 71.98 26.95
N ARG A 198 44.11 71.99 26.53
CA ARG A 198 42.98 71.52 27.35
C ARG A 198 43.09 70.03 27.75
N ARG A 199 43.77 69.21 26.96
CA ARG A 199 43.96 67.77 27.23
C ARG A 199 44.91 67.49 28.39
N LEU A 200 45.58 68.51 28.91
CA LEU A 200 46.48 68.43 30.05
C LEU A 200 45.75 68.46 31.40
N ALA A 201 44.45 68.82 31.41
CA ALA A 201 43.65 68.80 32.62
C ALA A 201 43.57 67.38 33.21
N ALA A 202 43.56 67.25 34.54
CA ALA A 202 43.60 65.95 35.23
C ALA A 202 42.51 64.97 34.76
N LEU A 203 41.30 65.45 34.49
CA LEU A 203 40.20 64.63 34.00
C LEU A 203 40.44 64.12 32.56
N GLU A 204 41.01 64.95 31.69
CA GLU A 204 41.29 64.58 30.30
C GLU A 204 42.48 63.62 30.22
N ARG A 205 43.49 63.81 31.07
CA ARG A 205 44.56 62.83 31.28
C ARG A 205 44.02 61.47 31.72
N TRP A 206 43.15 61.46 32.73
CA TRP A 206 42.53 60.22 33.21
C TRP A 206 41.73 59.51 32.11
N LYS A 207 40.99 60.25 31.27
CA LYS A 207 40.28 59.67 30.12
C LYS A 207 41.22 59.03 29.10
N ILE A 208 42.37 59.64 28.82
CA ILE A 208 43.39 59.10 27.91
C ILE A 208 44.00 57.81 28.48
N GLU A 209 44.32 57.81 29.78
CA GLU A 209 44.84 56.64 30.49
C GLU A 209 43.82 55.48 30.49
N GLU A 210 42.55 55.78 30.75
CA GLU A 210 41.45 54.82 30.71
C GLU A 210 41.21 54.27 29.28
N GLU A 211 41.19 55.15 28.27
CA GLU A 211 41.07 54.75 26.85
C GLU A 211 42.23 53.84 26.46
N ALA A 212 43.46 54.17 26.83
CA ALA A 212 44.64 53.36 26.55
C ALA A 212 44.53 51.97 27.20
N ARG A 213 44.04 51.89 28.45
CA ARG A 213 43.81 50.61 29.14
C ARG A 213 42.78 49.77 28.40
N GLN A 214 41.61 50.34 28.07
CA GLN A 214 40.54 49.62 27.37
C GLN A 214 40.96 49.14 25.99
N ILE A 215 41.68 49.98 25.22
CA ILE A 215 42.19 49.58 23.91
C ILE A 215 43.23 48.46 24.04
N LYS A 216 44.09 48.50 25.07
CA LYS A 216 45.06 47.43 25.32
C LYS A 216 44.38 46.10 25.68
N GLU A 217 43.33 46.14 26.50
CA GLU A 217 42.50 44.97 26.80
C GLU A 217 41.79 44.44 25.54
N GLN A 218 41.26 45.34 24.70
CA GLN A 218 40.63 44.99 23.44
C GLN A 218 41.63 44.35 22.47
N ILE A 219 42.84 44.89 22.33
CA ILE A 219 43.91 44.30 21.51
C ILE A 219 44.24 42.89 22.00
N ALA A 220 44.44 42.73 23.31
CA ALA A 220 44.74 41.42 23.90
C ALA A 220 43.63 40.39 23.60
N TYR A 221 42.37 40.79 23.71
CA TYR A 221 41.22 39.95 23.34
C TYR A 221 41.20 39.60 21.84
N LEU A 222 41.40 40.59 20.94
CA LEU A 222 41.38 40.38 19.50
C LEU A 222 42.55 39.49 19.02
N GLU A 223 43.75 39.67 19.59
CA GLU A 223 44.91 38.83 19.32
C GLU A 223 44.69 37.39 19.79
N ASP A 224 44.15 37.22 21.01
CA ASP A 224 43.79 35.92 21.56
C ASP A 224 42.71 35.22 20.73
N LEU A 225 41.74 35.98 20.22
CA LEU A 225 40.69 35.47 19.32
C LEU A 225 41.27 34.99 17.99
N LEU A 226 42.17 35.77 17.37
CA LEU A 226 42.83 35.40 16.12
C LEU A 226 43.82 34.24 16.27
N ALA A 227 44.47 34.12 17.42
CA ALA A 227 45.41 33.03 17.71
C ALA A 227 44.70 31.69 17.93
N ASN A 228 43.43 31.69 18.34
CA ASN A 228 42.68 30.50 18.71
C ASN A 228 41.45 30.28 17.81
N PRO A 229 41.55 29.44 16.76
CA PRO A 229 40.41 29.15 15.87
C PRO A 229 39.15 28.64 16.60
N LYS A 230 39.33 27.94 17.74
CA LYS A 230 38.21 27.48 18.58
C LYS A 230 37.40 28.62 19.20
N LYS A 231 38.04 29.75 19.55
CA LYS A 231 37.37 30.92 20.12
C LYS A 231 36.51 31.62 19.06
N ILE A 232 37.00 31.68 17.81
CA ILE A 232 36.22 32.19 16.68
C ILE A 232 34.97 31.33 16.45
N LEU A 233 35.10 30.00 16.50
CA LEU A 233 33.94 29.11 16.39
C LEU A 233 32.93 29.30 17.53
N ALA A 234 33.39 29.52 18.76
CA ALA A 234 32.52 29.82 19.90
C ALA A 234 31.79 31.16 19.74
N LEU A 235 32.46 32.17 19.19
CA LEU A 235 31.85 33.46 18.85
C LEU A 235 30.77 33.27 17.78
N ILE A 236 31.07 32.58 16.68
CA ILE A 236 30.08 32.27 15.62
C ILE A 236 28.87 31.53 16.19
N GLN A 237 29.09 30.58 17.10
CA GLN A 237 28.00 29.87 17.76
C GLN A 237 27.10 30.81 18.56
N THR A 238 27.69 31.79 19.25
CA THR A 238 26.95 32.79 20.03
C THR A 238 26.14 33.70 19.11
N ASP A 239 26.77 34.23 18.04
CA ASP A 239 26.08 35.04 17.01
C ASP A 239 24.88 34.29 16.40
N LEU A 240 25.04 32.99 16.10
CA LEU A 240 23.97 32.16 15.56
C LEU A 240 22.81 31.95 16.54
N ARG A 241 23.09 31.84 17.85
CA ARG A 241 22.05 31.73 18.88
C ARG A 241 21.27 33.03 19.02
N GLU A 242 21.96 34.17 19.09
CA GLU A 242 21.31 35.48 19.15
C GLU A 242 20.41 35.72 17.92
N MET A 243 20.88 35.33 16.73
CA MET A 243 20.06 35.40 15.53
C MET A 243 18.83 34.48 15.60
N ALA A 244 18.97 33.27 16.15
CA ALA A 244 17.85 32.35 16.32
C ALA A 244 16.82 32.89 17.32
N GLU A 245 17.25 33.55 18.40
CA GLU A 245 16.37 34.19 19.38
C GLU A 245 15.65 35.40 18.78
N LYS A 246 16.36 36.21 17.98
CA LYS A 246 15.80 37.45 17.39
C LYS A 246 14.87 37.19 16.20
N TYR A 247 15.15 36.18 15.39
CA TYR A 247 14.48 35.94 14.11
C TYR A 247 13.83 34.56 13.96
N GLY A 248 13.82 33.75 15.02
CA GLY A 248 13.17 32.43 15.01
C GLY A 248 11.65 32.52 14.94
N ASP A 249 11.02 31.55 14.29
CA ASP A 249 9.58 31.39 14.22
C ASP A 249 9.13 29.94 14.48
N GLU A 250 7.86 29.75 14.80
CA GLU A 250 7.29 28.42 14.98
C GLU A 250 7.14 27.68 13.64
N ARG A 251 7.29 26.35 13.70
CA ARG A 251 7.12 25.48 12.54
C ARG A 251 5.67 25.56 12.04
N ARG A 252 5.49 26.05 10.81
CA ARG A 252 4.18 26.08 10.14
C ARG A 252 3.73 24.71 9.59
N THR A 253 4.67 23.92 9.05
CA THR A 253 4.36 22.64 8.40
C THR A 253 4.40 21.45 9.36
N LYS A 254 3.58 20.42 9.12
CA LYS A 254 3.61 19.16 9.86
C LYS A 254 4.21 18.04 9.00
N ILE A 255 5.08 17.23 9.58
CA ILE A 255 5.66 16.05 8.90
C ILE A 255 4.86 14.83 9.34
N ALA A 256 4.10 14.24 8.42
CA ALA A 256 3.32 13.03 8.68
C ALA A 256 4.15 11.78 8.36
N GLY A 257 4.72 11.15 9.38
CA GLY A 257 5.53 9.92 9.23
C GLY A 257 4.72 8.69 8.79
N ASP A 258 3.44 8.63 9.17
CA ASP A 258 2.55 7.49 8.89
C ASP A 258 1.75 7.63 7.58
N ALA A 259 1.90 8.76 6.87
CA ALA A 259 1.18 9.01 5.64
C ALA A 259 1.79 8.20 4.49
N LYS A 260 1.04 7.24 3.94
CA LYS A 260 1.44 6.51 2.73
C LYS A 260 1.56 7.48 1.55
N GLU A 261 2.66 7.34 0.79
CA GLU A 261 2.97 8.12 -0.42
C GLU A 261 1.96 7.85 -1.54
N GLU A 262 1.60 6.58 -1.75
CA GLU A 262 0.62 6.14 -2.73
C GLU A 262 -0.64 5.64 -2.02
N LEU A 263 -1.79 6.25 -2.35
CA LEU A 263 -3.09 5.73 -1.99
C LEU A 263 -3.46 4.64 -2.99
N LYS A 264 -3.40 3.37 -2.56
CA LYS A 264 -3.84 2.25 -3.39
C LYS A 264 -5.36 2.25 -3.46
N GLU A 265 -5.93 1.76 -4.56
CA GLU A 265 -7.39 1.58 -4.63
C GLU A 265 -7.93 0.68 -3.53
N GLU A 266 -7.12 -0.28 -3.07
CA GLU A 266 -7.41 -1.13 -1.92
C GLU A 266 -7.62 -0.32 -0.62
N ASP A 267 -6.90 0.78 -0.43
CA ASP A 267 -7.06 1.65 0.76
C ASP A 267 -8.39 2.46 0.70
N LEU A 268 -9.07 2.48 -0.45
CA LEU A 268 -10.36 3.14 -0.67
C LEU A 268 -11.57 2.23 -0.43
N VAL A 269 -11.32 0.94 -0.22
CA VAL A 269 -12.33 -0.11 -0.24
C VAL A 269 -12.48 -0.69 1.17
N GLN A 270 -13.71 -0.81 1.65
CA GLN A 270 -13.98 -1.43 2.94
C GLN A 270 -13.82 -2.95 2.86
N ASP A 271 -13.16 -3.53 3.86
CA ASP A 271 -12.94 -4.96 3.94
C ASP A 271 -14.14 -5.68 4.55
N GLU A 272 -14.99 -6.23 3.69
CA GLU A 272 -16.23 -6.91 4.06
C GLU A 272 -16.23 -8.37 3.61
N ALA A 273 -17.01 -9.21 4.29
CA ALA A 273 -17.23 -10.59 3.87
C ALA A 273 -18.27 -10.63 2.74
N VAL A 274 -17.91 -11.24 1.62
CA VAL A 274 -18.74 -11.34 0.44
C VAL A 274 -18.83 -12.79 -0.05
N LEU A 275 -19.89 -13.08 -0.79
CA LEU A 275 -20.07 -14.33 -1.51
C LEU A 275 -19.95 -14.04 -3.00
N ILE A 276 -19.09 -14.77 -3.67
CA ILE A 276 -18.89 -14.66 -5.12
C ILE A 276 -19.62 -15.81 -5.78
N THR A 277 -20.40 -15.50 -6.81
CA THR A 277 -21.10 -16.50 -7.62
C THR A 277 -20.69 -16.35 -9.07
N LEU A 278 -20.35 -17.47 -9.71
CA LEU A 278 -20.16 -17.58 -11.16
C LEU A 278 -21.17 -18.58 -11.70
N THR A 279 -21.98 -18.18 -12.67
CA THR A 279 -23.03 -19.01 -13.27
C THR A 279 -22.50 -19.84 -14.44
N GLN A 280 -23.30 -20.81 -14.89
CA GLN A 280 -22.96 -21.63 -16.05
C GLN A 280 -22.81 -20.81 -17.34
N ARG A 281 -23.66 -19.79 -17.54
CA ARG A 281 -23.54 -18.89 -18.70
C ARG A 281 -22.42 -17.85 -18.56
N GLY A 282 -21.61 -17.95 -17.50
CA GLY A 282 -20.44 -17.12 -17.29
C GLY A 282 -20.76 -15.75 -16.70
N TYR A 283 -21.86 -15.59 -15.97
CA TYR A 283 -22.13 -14.35 -15.24
C TYR A 283 -21.50 -14.41 -13.85
N ILE A 284 -20.74 -13.38 -13.49
CA ILE A 284 -20.09 -13.22 -12.20
C ILE A 284 -20.65 -12.02 -11.44
N LYS A 285 -20.78 -12.19 -10.13
CA LYS A 285 -21.11 -11.12 -9.19
C LYS A 285 -20.55 -11.40 -7.81
N ARG A 286 -20.41 -10.34 -7.01
CA ARG A 286 -20.26 -10.43 -5.56
C ARG A 286 -21.53 -9.95 -4.89
N VAL A 287 -21.85 -10.55 -3.74
CA VAL A 287 -22.97 -10.16 -2.89
C VAL A 287 -22.45 -10.05 -1.47
N THR A 288 -22.80 -9.00 -0.74
CA THR A 288 -22.45 -8.91 0.69
C THR A 288 -23.11 -10.04 1.46
N ALA A 289 -22.38 -10.64 2.40
CA ALA A 289 -22.91 -11.80 3.10
C ALA A 289 -24.07 -11.45 4.05
N ALA A 290 -24.16 -10.18 4.49
CA ALA A 290 -25.31 -9.67 5.23
C ALA A 290 -26.61 -9.73 4.41
N ALA A 291 -26.56 -9.43 3.11
CA ALA A 291 -27.72 -9.53 2.21
C ALA A 291 -28.21 -10.98 2.02
N TYR A 292 -27.33 -11.97 2.23
CA TYR A 292 -27.71 -13.39 2.28
C TYR A 292 -28.34 -13.81 3.62
N LYS A 293 -28.10 -13.07 4.70
CA LYS A 293 -28.51 -13.42 6.07
C LYS A 293 -29.96 -13.03 6.40
N SER A 294 -30.51 -12.03 5.71
CA SER A 294 -31.79 -11.38 6.05
C SER A 294 -33.05 -12.17 5.66
N GLN A 295 -32.92 -13.28 4.91
CA GLN A 295 -34.01 -14.22 4.70
C GLN A 295 -33.54 -15.62 5.04
N GLY A 296 -34.07 -16.15 6.15
CA GLY A 296 -33.65 -17.42 6.70
C GLY A 296 -33.66 -18.56 5.69
N VAL A 297 -32.78 -19.53 5.91
CA VAL A 297 -32.61 -20.80 5.19
C VAL A 297 -33.88 -21.71 5.27
N GLY A 298 -35.02 -21.17 5.69
CA GLY A 298 -36.33 -21.82 5.78
C GLY A 298 -37.39 -21.28 4.81
N GLY A 299 -37.04 -20.37 3.90
CA GLY A 299 -37.99 -19.82 2.92
C GLY A 299 -38.32 -20.79 1.78
N ARG A 300 -39.36 -21.60 1.97
CA ARG A 300 -40.07 -22.41 0.95
C ARG A 300 -39.15 -23.33 0.12
N GLY A 301 -38.84 -24.48 0.71
CA GLY A 301 -38.73 -25.71 -0.07
C GLY A 301 -40.05 -25.92 -0.80
N VAL A 302 -40.05 -25.60 -2.10
CA VAL A 302 -41.04 -26.13 -3.02
C VAL A 302 -40.33 -27.26 -3.75
N THR A 303 -40.64 -28.48 -3.33
CA THR A 303 -40.65 -29.65 -4.18
C THR A 303 -41.36 -29.25 -5.48
N GLY A 304 -40.60 -29.06 -6.55
CA GLY A 304 -41.17 -28.51 -7.77
C GLY A 304 -40.14 -28.54 -8.88
N HIS A 305 -40.35 -29.45 -9.83
CA HIS A 305 -39.84 -29.31 -11.18
C HIS A 305 -40.20 -27.90 -11.68
N THR A 306 -39.24 -26.97 -11.68
CA THR A 306 -39.32 -25.75 -12.50
C THR A 306 -38.39 -25.93 -13.68
N THR A 307 -38.94 -26.44 -14.77
CA THR A 307 -38.38 -26.26 -16.13
C THR A 307 -38.52 -24.79 -16.50
N ARG A 308 -37.56 -23.97 -16.08
CA ARG A 308 -37.31 -22.64 -16.65
C ARG A 308 -35.82 -22.56 -16.97
N GLU A 309 -35.50 -21.87 -18.06
CA GLU A 309 -34.13 -21.56 -18.47
C GLU A 309 -33.46 -20.57 -17.48
N GLU A 310 -33.31 -20.99 -16.23
CA GLU A 310 -32.63 -20.22 -15.19
C GLU A 310 -31.12 -20.45 -15.29
N ASP A 311 -30.36 -19.36 -15.23
CA ASP A 311 -28.90 -19.41 -15.24
C ASP A 311 -28.42 -19.78 -13.84
N GLU A 312 -27.97 -21.01 -13.68
CA GLU A 312 -27.65 -21.58 -12.38
C GLU A 312 -26.21 -21.33 -11.95
N VAL A 313 -26.02 -21.33 -10.64
CA VAL A 313 -24.72 -21.06 -10.02
C VAL A 313 -23.82 -22.29 -10.19
N LEU A 314 -22.72 -22.11 -10.93
CA LEU A 314 -21.69 -23.13 -11.14
C LEU A 314 -20.68 -23.15 -10.00
N PHE A 315 -20.21 -21.96 -9.58
CA PHE A 315 -19.31 -21.78 -8.45
C PHE A 315 -19.90 -20.80 -7.45
N MET A 316 -19.80 -21.13 -6.17
CA MET A 316 -20.13 -20.22 -5.08
C MET A 316 -19.12 -20.40 -3.96
N PHE A 317 -18.41 -19.33 -3.62
CA PHE A 317 -17.37 -19.39 -2.60
C PHE A 317 -17.28 -18.07 -1.82
N PRO A 318 -16.90 -18.13 -0.53
CA PRO A 318 -16.76 -16.95 0.30
C PRO A 318 -15.40 -16.29 0.03
N ALA A 319 -15.38 -14.96 0.09
CA ALA A 319 -14.16 -14.17 0.01
C ALA A 319 -14.28 -12.92 0.89
N ARG A 320 -13.19 -12.17 1.02
CA ARG A 320 -13.24 -10.79 1.52
C ARG A 320 -12.94 -9.79 0.41
N THR A 321 -13.49 -8.59 0.53
CA THR A 321 -13.41 -7.55 -0.51
C THR A 321 -11.98 -7.20 -0.94
N LEU A 322 -11.01 -7.28 -0.02
CA LEU A 322 -9.60 -6.99 -0.32
C LEU A 322 -8.79 -8.18 -0.86
N GLN A 323 -9.38 -9.38 -0.92
CA GLN A 323 -8.71 -10.59 -1.42
C GLN A 323 -8.61 -10.58 -2.95
N THR A 324 -7.81 -11.51 -3.46
CA THR A 324 -7.67 -11.76 -4.90
C THR A 324 -8.34 -13.09 -5.24
N VAL A 325 -9.06 -13.14 -6.36
CA VAL A 325 -9.58 -14.40 -6.92
C VAL A 325 -8.70 -14.83 -8.08
N LEU A 326 -8.23 -16.07 -8.04
CA LEU A 326 -7.56 -16.73 -9.16
C LEU A 326 -8.59 -17.53 -9.96
N PHE A 327 -8.70 -17.27 -11.26
CA PHE A 327 -9.56 -18.00 -12.19
C PHE A 327 -8.70 -18.84 -13.12
N PHE A 328 -8.92 -20.14 -13.13
CA PHE A 328 -8.20 -21.09 -13.97
C PHE A 328 -9.05 -21.47 -15.16
N SER A 329 -8.46 -21.48 -16.36
CA SER A 329 -9.15 -21.84 -17.60
C SER A 329 -8.84 -23.25 -18.06
N ASP A 330 -9.69 -23.80 -18.93
CA ASP A 330 -9.49 -25.07 -19.62
C ASP A 330 -8.20 -25.13 -20.44
N LYS A 331 -7.73 -23.99 -20.95
CA LYS A 331 -6.46 -23.84 -21.68
C LYS A 331 -5.21 -23.83 -20.78
N GLY A 332 -5.36 -24.03 -19.46
CA GLY A 332 -4.24 -24.08 -18.53
C GLY A 332 -3.68 -22.70 -18.17
N LYS A 333 -4.46 -21.64 -18.36
CA LYS A 333 -4.11 -20.27 -17.93
C LYS A 333 -4.72 -19.96 -16.57
N VAL A 334 -4.12 -19.00 -15.88
CA VAL A 334 -4.65 -18.36 -14.68
C VAL A 334 -4.81 -16.87 -14.93
N TYR A 335 -5.93 -16.34 -14.47
CA TYR A 335 -6.25 -14.92 -14.42
C TYR A 335 -6.44 -14.55 -12.95
N SER A 336 -6.17 -13.29 -12.60
CA SER A 336 -6.41 -12.79 -11.26
C SER A 336 -7.29 -11.57 -11.33
N GLU A 337 -8.25 -11.46 -10.41
CA GLU A 337 -8.99 -10.22 -10.22
C GLU A 337 -9.16 -9.92 -8.74
N LYS A 338 -9.12 -8.64 -8.38
CA LYS A 338 -9.42 -8.22 -7.01
C LYS A 338 -10.91 -8.34 -6.76
N VAL A 339 -11.28 -8.86 -5.59
CA VAL A 339 -12.70 -9.10 -5.26
C VAL A 339 -13.54 -7.83 -5.39
N TYR A 340 -13.02 -6.68 -4.99
CA TYR A 340 -13.73 -5.40 -5.10
C TYR A 340 -14.00 -4.94 -6.54
N GLN A 341 -13.24 -5.43 -7.52
CA GLN A 341 -13.44 -5.13 -8.95
C GLN A 341 -14.54 -5.99 -9.57
N ILE A 342 -14.91 -7.10 -8.91
CA ILE A 342 -16.09 -7.87 -9.28
C ILE A 342 -17.34 -7.04 -8.96
N PRO A 343 -18.27 -6.85 -9.91
CA PRO A 343 -19.44 -6.01 -9.69
C PRO A 343 -20.31 -6.50 -8.54
N ASP A 344 -20.72 -5.54 -7.72
CA ASP A 344 -21.70 -5.74 -6.68
C ASP A 344 -23.10 -5.86 -7.30
N ALA A 345 -23.89 -6.81 -6.84
CA ALA A 345 -25.26 -6.98 -7.29
C ALA A 345 -26.12 -7.57 -6.19
N ASP A 346 -27.43 -7.32 -6.28
CA ASP A 346 -28.40 -8.00 -5.43
C ASP A 346 -28.38 -9.53 -5.66
N ARG A 347 -28.86 -10.28 -4.67
CA ARG A 347 -28.96 -11.75 -4.76
C ARG A 347 -29.73 -12.21 -6.01
N THR A 348 -30.73 -11.45 -6.45
CA THR A 348 -31.55 -11.72 -7.64
C THR A 348 -30.97 -11.12 -8.93
N GLY A 349 -29.99 -10.21 -8.84
CA GLY A 349 -29.34 -9.61 -10.01
C GLY A 349 -28.51 -10.65 -10.77
N LYS A 350 -28.48 -10.57 -12.10
CA LYS A 350 -27.75 -11.55 -12.93
C LYS A 350 -26.23 -11.41 -12.83
N GLY A 351 -25.72 -10.26 -12.41
CA GLY A 351 -24.28 -9.95 -12.47
C GLY A 351 -23.85 -9.51 -13.87
N VAL A 352 -22.55 -9.53 -14.14
CA VAL A 352 -21.97 -9.18 -15.45
C VAL A 352 -21.32 -10.40 -16.08
N SER A 353 -21.16 -10.40 -17.40
CA SER A 353 -20.36 -11.42 -18.08
C SER A 353 -18.92 -11.44 -17.55
N ILE A 354 -18.36 -12.64 -17.34
CA ILE A 354 -16.97 -12.85 -16.92
C ILE A 354 -15.98 -12.27 -17.93
N PHE A 355 -16.35 -12.18 -19.21
CA PHE A 355 -15.55 -11.54 -20.26
C PHE A 355 -15.39 -10.02 -20.06
N ASN A 356 -16.28 -9.37 -19.29
CA ASN A 356 -16.14 -7.96 -18.95
C ASN A 356 -15.21 -7.75 -17.74
N VAL A 357 -14.91 -8.83 -17.01
CA VAL A 357 -14.06 -8.80 -15.81
C VAL A 357 -12.66 -9.33 -16.16
N LEU A 358 -12.57 -10.38 -16.98
CA LEU A 358 -11.32 -11.04 -17.36
C LEU A 358 -11.12 -10.98 -18.88
N SER A 359 -9.87 -10.76 -19.30
CA SER A 359 -9.49 -10.78 -20.73
C SER A 359 -9.26 -12.21 -21.24
N LEU A 360 -10.33 -13.01 -21.28
CA LEU A 360 -10.31 -14.39 -21.79
C LEU A 360 -10.21 -14.44 -23.31
N GLU A 361 -9.61 -15.50 -23.85
CA GLU A 361 -9.61 -15.75 -25.29
C GLU A 361 -10.96 -16.29 -25.77
N ALA A 362 -11.17 -16.25 -27.10
CA ALA A 362 -12.31 -16.94 -27.72
C ALA A 362 -12.29 -18.45 -27.37
N ASN A 363 -13.47 -18.97 -27.03
CA ASN A 363 -13.70 -20.36 -26.63
C ASN A 363 -12.90 -20.84 -25.41
N GLU A 364 -12.42 -19.94 -24.57
CA GLU A 364 -11.80 -20.26 -23.29
C GLU A 364 -12.85 -20.24 -22.16
N ARG A 365 -12.85 -21.27 -21.30
CA ARG A 365 -13.83 -21.38 -20.20
C ARG A 365 -13.13 -21.52 -18.85
N ILE A 366 -13.72 -20.93 -17.81
CA ILE A 366 -13.22 -21.06 -16.45
C ILE A 366 -13.60 -22.44 -15.90
N THR A 367 -12.60 -23.17 -15.38
CA THR A 367 -12.76 -24.50 -14.80
C THR A 367 -12.64 -24.51 -13.28
N ALA A 368 -11.96 -23.51 -12.69
CA ALA A 368 -11.90 -23.33 -11.25
C ALA A 368 -11.72 -21.85 -10.85
N ALA A 369 -12.20 -21.49 -9.67
CA ALA A 369 -11.99 -20.17 -9.07
C ALA A 369 -11.59 -20.33 -7.59
N LEU A 370 -10.53 -19.64 -7.17
CA LEU A 370 -9.97 -19.73 -5.81
C LEU A 370 -9.78 -18.33 -5.23
N ALA A 371 -10.42 -18.04 -4.08
CA ALA A 371 -10.15 -16.83 -3.32
C ALA A 371 -8.88 -17.01 -2.47
N VAL A 372 -7.96 -16.05 -2.56
CA VAL A 372 -6.64 -16.08 -1.93
C VAL A 372 -6.46 -14.79 -1.13
N ALA A 373 -6.13 -14.92 0.16
CA ALA A 373 -5.95 -13.80 1.06
C ALA A 373 -4.60 -13.10 0.84
N ASP A 374 -3.55 -13.91 0.77
CA ASP A 374 -2.19 -13.50 0.47
C ASP A 374 -1.50 -14.60 -0.36
N PHE A 375 -0.38 -14.23 -0.97
CA PHE A 375 0.46 -15.16 -1.72
C PHE A 375 1.67 -15.59 -0.88
N GLY A 376 1.47 -15.72 0.44
CA GLY A 376 2.53 -15.98 1.40
C GLY A 376 3.28 -17.29 1.15
N ALA A 377 4.50 -17.37 1.71
CA ALA A 377 5.32 -18.56 1.63
C ALA A 377 4.58 -19.76 2.26
N HIS A 378 4.61 -20.91 1.58
CA HIS A 378 4.10 -22.24 1.99
C HIS A 378 2.68 -22.63 1.57
N ASP A 379 1.90 -21.74 0.98
CA ASP A 379 0.63 -22.14 0.36
C ASP A 379 0.85 -22.61 -1.08
N THR A 380 0.26 -23.77 -1.42
CA THR A 380 0.40 -24.34 -2.75
C THR A 380 -0.96 -24.55 -3.41
N CYS A 381 -0.99 -24.44 -4.73
CA CYS A 381 -2.13 -24.80 -5.56
C CYS A 381 -1.82 -26.12 -6.27
N THR A 382 -2.78 -27.04 -6.25
CA THR A 382 -2.72 -28.28 -7.03
C THR A 382 -3.68 -28.19 -8.20
N LEU A 383 -3.17 -28.48 -9.39
CA LEU A 383 -3.84 -28.46 -10.68
C LEU A 383 -3.93 -29.89 -11.22
N ALA A 384 -5.05 -30.26 -11.85
CA ALA A 384 -5.20 -31.55 -12.53
C ALA A 384 -5.89 -31.42 -13.89
N THR A 385 -5.44 -32.25 -14.83
CA THR A 385 -5.94 -32.27 -16.20
C THR A 385 -6.86 -33.46 -16.47
N THR A 386 -7.62 -33.38 -17.55
CA THR A 386 -8.53 -34.45 -17.97
C THR A 386 -7.80 -35.74 -18.39
N GLN A 387 -6.55 -35.65 -18.87
CA GLN A 387 -5.72 -36.82 -19.18
C GLN A 387 -4.90 -37.34 -17.97
N GLY A 388 -5.20 -36.86 -16.76
CA GLY A 388 -4.67 -37.43 -15.53
C GLY A 388 -3.29 -36.93 -15.15
N LYS A 389 -2.81 -35.82 -15.72
CA LYS A 389 -1.66 -35.09 -15.19
C LYS A 389 -2.07 -34.33 -13.94
N ILE A 390 -1.12 -34.18 -13.03
CA ILE A 390 -1.27 -33.38 -11.82
C ILE A 390 -0.02 -32.54 -11.61
N LYS A 391 -0.20 -31.30 -11.14
CA LYS A 391 0.89 -30.39 -10.83
C LYS A 391 0.61 -29.67 -9.53
N ARG A 392 1.64 -29.53 -8.69
CA ARG A 392 1.60 -28.63 -7.55
C ARG A 392 2.49 -27.43 -7.83
N ILE A 393 2.04 -26.24 -7.47
CA ILE A 393 2.73 -24.98 -7.69
C ILE A 393 2.60 -24.09 -6.46
N ASP A 394 3.65 -23.36 -6.12
CA ASP A 394 3.63 -22.42 -5.01
C ASP A 394 2.78 -21.19 -5.38
N LEU A 395 1.93 -20.70 -4.47
CA LEU A 395 1.01 -19.59 -4.77
C LEU A 395 1.73 -18.30 -5.15
N GLU A 396 2.96 -18.08 -4.68
CA GLU A 396 3.78 -16.91 -5.00
C GLU A 396 3.97 -16.72 -6.52
N GLU A 397 3.98 -17.82 -7.29
CA GLU A 397 4.04 -17.78 -8.77
C GLU A 397 2.82 -17.06 -9.40
N PHE A 398 1.73 -16.89 -8.64
CA PHE A 398 0.51 -16.20 -9.04
C PHE A 398 0.34 -14.83 -8.38
N ALA A 399 1.36 -14.30 -7.67
CA ALA A 399 1.27 -13.00 -7.01
C ALA A 399 1.14 -11.82 -7.99
N ALA A 400 1.67 -11.95 -9.19
CA ALA A 400 1.72 -10.89 -10.21
C ALA A 400 1.17 -11.38 -11.56
N VAL A 401 -0.09 -11.84 -11.58
CA VAL A 401 -0.78 -12.22 -12.82
C VAL A 401 -1.16 -10.95 -13.60
N ARG A 402 -0.85 -10.96 -14.91
CA ARG A 402 -1.16 -9.84 -15.82
C ARG A 402 -2.63 -9.93 -16.28
N PRO A 403 -3.24 -8.83 -16.75
CA PRO A 403 -4.61 -8.87 -17.29
C PRO A 403 -4.80 -9.89 -18.43
N SER A 404 -3.76 -10.11 -19.25
CA SER A 404 -3.73 -11.14 -20.31
C SER A 404 -3.71 -12.59 -19.80
N GLY A 405 -3.69 -12.79 -18.48
CA GLY A 405 -3.44 -14.07 -17.83
C GLY A 405 -1.97 -14.50 -17.88
N LEU A 406 -1.68 -15.58 -17.17
CA LEU A 406 -0.40 -16.29 -17.18
C LEU A 406 -0.64 -17.78 -17.45
N ILE A 407 0.35 -18.48 -18.00
CA ILE A 407 0.32 -19.95 -18.06
C ILE A 407 0.42 -20.48 -16.63
N ALA A 408 -0.58 -21.27 -16.22
CA ALA A 408 -0.60 -21.98 -14.96
C ALA A 408 -0.08 -23.41 -15.12
N MET A 409 -0.33 -24.05 -16.27
CA MET A 409 0.13 -25.39 -16.63
C MET A 409 0.18 -25.55 -18.16
N THR A 410 1.30 -26.02 -18.68
CA THR A 410 1.40 -26.40 -20.11
C THR A 410 0.62 -27.68 -20.34
N LEU A 411 -0.24 -27.70 -21.35
CA LEU A 411 -1.10 -28.83 -21.66
C LEU A 411 -0.60 -29.58 -22.90
N ASP A 412 -0.74 -30.90 -22.88
CA ASP A 412 -0.52 -31.75 -24.04
C ASP A 412 -1.67 -31.59 -25.05
N SER A 413 -1.45 -31.97 -26.31
CA SER A 413 -2.49 -31.85 -27.34
C SER A 413 -3.75 -32.63 -26.97
N GLY A 414 -4.90 -31.94 -26.97
CA GLY A 414 -6.19 -32.52 -26.60
C GLY A 414 -6.42 -32.75 -25.10
N ASP A 415 -5.54 -32.21 -24.24
CA ASP A 415 -5.75 -32.16 -22.80
C ASP A 415 -6.32 -30.80 -22.39
N GLU A 416 -6.97 -30.77 -21.22
CA GLU A 416 -7.63 -29.59 -20.66
C GLU A 416 -7.37 -29.55 -19.15
N LEU A 417 -7.15 -28.36 -18.61
CA LEU A 417 -7.07 -28.15 -17.16
C LEU A 417 -8.49 -28.19 -16.58
N GLY A 418 -8.80 -29.21 -15.79
CA GLY A 418 -10.15 -29.41 -15.25
C GLY A 418 -10.38 -28.83 -13.86
N TRP A 419 -9.36 -28.84 -13.00
CA TRP A 419 -9.53 -28.51 -11.58
C TRP A 419 -8.30 -27.84 -10.98
N ALA A 420 -8.55 -26.93 -10.04
CA ALA A 420 -7.55 -26.29 -9.21
C ALA A 420 -8.03 -26.23 -7.75
N HIS A 421 -7.17 -26.59 -6.81
CA HIS A 421 -7.45 -26.52 -5.37
C HIS A 421 -6.26 -25.96 -4.61
N LEU A 422 -6.53 -25.15 -3.57
CA LEU A 422 -5.52 -24.85 -2.56
C LEU A 422 -5.23 -26.13 -1.77
N THR A 423 -3.95 -26.43 -1.59
CA THR A 423 -3.49 -27.65 -0.93
C THR A 423 -2.27 -27.37 -0.05
N GLY A 424 -2.26 -27.95 1.14
CA GLY A 424 -1.09 -28.05 2.01
C GLY A 424 -0.40 -29.41 1.91
N ASN A 425 0.76 -29.54 2.57
CA ASN A 425 1.54 -30.79 2.57
C ASN A 425 0.85 -31.98 3.26
N LYS A 426 -0.12 -31.72 4.14
CA LYS A 426 -0.88 -32.74 4.88
C LYS A 426 -2.17 -33.17 4.18
N ASP A 427 -2.54 -32.50 3.10
CA ASP A 427 -3.77 -32.80 2.37
C ASP A 427 -3.61 -34.06 1.53
N GLU A 428 -4.72 -34.71 1.25
CA GLU A 428 -4.80 -35.84 0.35
C GLU A 428 -5.70 -35.49 -0.83
N ILE A 429 -5.27 -35.92 -2.00
CA ILE A 429 -5.94 -35.66 -3.26
C ILE A 429 -6.68 -36.93 -3.68
N LEU A 430 -7.87 -36.76 -4.20
CA LEU A 430 -8.71 -37.80 -4.76
C LEU A 430 -8.97 -37.51 -6.23
N LEU A 431 -8.47 -38.37 -7.13
CA LEU A 431 -8.74 -38.30 -8.56
C LEU A 431 -9.79 -39.36 -8.93
N ILE A 432 -10.81 -38.96 -9.68
CA ILE A 432 -11.92 -39.82 -10.10
C ILE A 432 -11.95 -39.86 -11.62
N THR A 433 -12.08 -41.05 -12.22
CA THR A 433 -12.18 -41.22 -13.68
C THR A 433 -13.62 -41.40 -14.14
N GLN A 434 -13.87 -41.08 -15.41
CA GLN A 434 -15.17 -41.24 -16.07
C GLN A 434 -15.63 -42.70 -16.09
N LYS A 435 -14.71 -43.66 -16.26
CA LYS A 435 -15.02 -45.11 -16.20
C LYS A 435 -14.99 -45.70 -14.78
N GLY A 436 -14.99 -44.86 -13.76
CA GLY A 436 -15.33 -45.29 -12.40
C GLY A 436 -14.18 -45.79 -11.55
N GLN A 437 -12.96 -45.31 -11.79
CA GLN A 437 -11.84 -45.49 -10.86
C GLN A 437 -11.69 -44.27 -9.95
N ALA A 438 -11.22 -44.49 -8.73
CA ALA A 438 -10.86 -43.44 -7.79
C ALA A 438 -9.49 -43.73 -7.17
N LEU A 439 -8.61 -42.74 -7.14
CA LEU A 439 -7.28 -42.83 -6.55
C LEU A 439 -7.09 -41.74 -5.50
N ARG A 440 -6.83 -42.16 -4.25
CA ARG A 440 -6.46 -41.28 -3.13
C ARG A 440 -4.96 -41.38 -2.86
N PHE A 441 -4.27 -40.25 -2.74
CA PHE A 441 -2.86 -40.19 -2.34
C PHE A 441 -2.52 -38.86 -1.67
N ALA A 442 -1.42 -38.82 -0.93
CA ALA A 442 -0.96 -37.60 -0.27
C ALA A 442 -0.50 -36.54 -1.27
N ALA A 443 -0.87 -35.28 -1.07
CA ALA A 443 -0.44 -34.16 -1.91
C ALA A 443 1.09 -34.02 -1.93
N SER A 444 1.77 -34.38 -0.84
CA SER A 444 3.23 -34.44 -0.71
C SER A 444 3.92 -35.38 -1.72
N ALA A 445 3.21 -36.33 -2.33
CA ALA A 445 3.73 -37.20 -3.38
C ALA A 445 3.94 -36.48 -4.74
N VAL A 446 3.53 -35.22 -4.84
CA VAL A 446 3.77 -34.32 -5.98
C VAL A 446 4.62 -33.16 -5.48
N ARG A 447 5.84 -33.03 -5.99
CA ARG A 447 6.69 -31.86 -5.68
C ARG A 447 6.12 -30.58 -6.29
N ALA A 448 6.41 -29.44 -5.69
CA ALA A 448 6.15 -28.15 -6.32
C ALA A 448 6.97 -27.99 -7.61
N MET A 449 6.38 -27.33 -8.60
CA MET A 449 6.96 -27.09 -9.92
C MET A 449 6.58 -25.68 -10.39
N GLY A 450 7.41 -25.08 -11.24
CA GLY A 450 7.12 -23.78 -11.83
C GLY A 450 5.94 -23.79 -12.81
N ARG A 451 5.54 -22.59 -13.22
CA ARG A 451 4.38 -22.34 -14.10
C ARG A 451 4.44 -23.06 -15.44
N GLY A 452 5.58 -23.06 -16.13
CA GLY A 452 5.73 -23.69 -17.44
C GLY A 452 5.74 -25.23 -17.46
N ALA A 453 5.76 -25.89 -16.30
CA ALA A 453 5.78 -27.34 -16.24
C ALA A 453 4.41 -27.96 -16.60
N ALA A 454 4.43 -29.09 -17.31
CA ALA A 454 3.25 -29.89 -17.66
C ALA A 454 2.79 -30.85 -16.53
N GLY A 455 3.46 -30.84 -15.37
CA GLY A 455 3.14 -31.73 -14.24
C GLY A 455 3.63 -33.16 -14.42
N VAL A 456 3.16 -34.04 -13.55
CA VAL A 456 3.48 -35.48 -13.50
C VAL A 456 2.21 -36.32 -13.57
N GLN A 457 2.31 -37.62 -13.82
CA GLN A 457 1.13 -38.48 -13.83
C GLN A 457 0.48 -38.56 -12.45
N GLY A 458 -0.78 -38.15 -12.31
CA GLY A 458 -1.57 -38.27 -11.09
C GLY A 458 -2.20 -39.64 -10.95
N ILE A 459 -2.92 -40.08 -11.98
CA ILE A 459 -3.62 -41.38 -12.04
C ILE A 459 -3.32 -42.08 -13.37
N ARG A 460 -3.13 -43.39 -13.37
CA ARG A 460 -2.99 -44.16 -14.62
C ARG A 460 -4.38 -44.44 -15.18
N LEU A 461 -4.67 -43.85 -16.34
CA LEU A 461 -5.95 -44.02 -17.03
C LEU A 461 -5.97 -45.34 -17.81
N GLY A 462 -7.16 -45.95 -17.90
CA GLY A 462 -7.42 -47.02 -18.87
C GLY A 462 -7.59 -46.47 -20.29
N ALA A 463 -7.66 -47.35 -21.28
CA ALA A 463 -7.94 -46.95 -22.66
C ALA A 463 -9.24 -46.14 -22.74
N ASP A 464 -9.22 -45.00 -23.42
CA ASP A 464 -10.34 -44.06 -23.59
C ASP A 464 -11.01 -43.61 -22.29
N ASP A 465 -10.27 -43.58 -21.18
CA ASP A 465 -10.73 -43.02 -19.91
C ASP A 465 -10.16 -41.61 -19.72
N ARG A 466 -10.85 -40.79 -18.93
CA ARG A 466 -10.45 -39.43 -18.56
C ARG A 466 -10.76 -39.17 -17.10
N VAL A 467 -10.08 -38.22 -16.49
CA VAL A 467 -10.45 -37.71 -15.17
C VAL A 467 -11.78 -36.98 -15.29
N ALA A 468 -12.70 -37.26 -14.36
CA ALA A 468 -14.01 -36.63 -14.21
C ALA A 468 -14.04 -35.66 -13.02
N SER A 469 -13.17 -35.84 -12.02
CA SER A 469 -13.00 -34.87 -10.93
C SER A 469 -11.66 -35.01 -10.22
N MET A 470 -11.16 -33.90 -9.68
CA MET A 470 -10.14 -33.85 -8.63
C MET A 470 -10.76 -33.20 -7.40
N GLU A 471 -10.60 -33.81 -6.24
CA GLU A 471 -11.15 -33.32 -4.99
C GLU A 471 -10.12 -33.45 -3.86
N ILE A 472 -10.26 -32.62 -2.83
CA ILE A 472 -9.45 -32.72 -1.60
C ILE A 472 -10.23 -33.49 -0.54
N VAL A 473 -9.55 -34.42 0.13
CA VAL A 473 -10.17 -35.26 1.16
C VAL A 473 -10.50 -34.43 2.40
N GLU A 474 -11.77 -34.41 2.78
CA GLU A 474 -12.24 -33.78 4.02
C GLU A 474 -12.54 -34.83 5.10
N LYS A 475 -12.15 -34.55 6.35
CA LYS A 475 -12.44 -35.43 7.49
C LYS A 475 -13.96 -35.56 7.67
N GLY A 476 -14.45 -36.79 7.78
CA GLY A 476 -15.87 -37.09 7.96
C GLY A 476 -16.74 -36.96 6.71
N GLY A 477 -16.16 -36.57 5.57
CA GLY A 477 -16.90 -36.42 4.32
C GLY A 477 -17.12 -37.74 3.57
N SER A 478 -17.96 -37.63 2.54
CA SER A 478 -18.27 -38.70 1.58
C SER A 478 -17.95 -38.24 0.16
N LEU A 479 -17.59 -39.17 -0.72
CA LEU A 479 -17.53 -38.91 -2.15
C LEU A 479 -18.92 -39.09 -2.75
N LEU A 480 -19.53 -37.99 -3.22
CA LEU A 480 -20.69 -38.03 -4.08
C LEU A 480 -20.24 -38.23 -5.52
N ILE A 481 -20.78 -39.25 -6.19
CA ILE A 481 -20.63 -39.43 -7.63
C ILE A 481 -21.98 -39.26 -8.31
N ILE A 482 -21.99 -38.64 -9.50
CA ILE A 482 -23.16 -38.53 -10.35
C ILE A 482 -22.76 -38.89 -11.78
N THR A 483 -23.56 -39.72 -12.43
CA THR A 483 -23.33 -40.20 -13.80
C THR A 483 -24.16 -39.44 -14.82
N GLU A 484 -23.77 -39.55 -16.10
CA GLU A 484 -24.43 -38.91 -17.25
C GLU A 484 -25.93 -39.23 -17.33
N LYS A 485 -26.36 -40.44 -16.96
CA LYS A 485 -27.78 -40.86 -16.96
C LYS A 485 -28.50 -40.59 -15.61
N GLY A 486 -27.91 -39.76 -14.75
CA GLY A 486 -28.49 -39.24 -13.52
C GLY A 486 -28.54 -40.22 -12.35
N TYR A 487 -27.69 -41.25 -12.35
CA TYR A 487 -27.49 -42.09 -11.16
C TYR A 487 -26.47 -41.43 -10.25
N GLY A 488 -26.68 -41.51 -8.94
CA GLY A 488 -25.74 -41.02 -7.96
C GLY A 488 -25.79 -41.76 -6.65
N LYS A 489 -24.71 -41.60 -5.89
CA LYS A 489 -24.57 -42.13 -4.53
C LYS A 489 -23.51 -41.36 -3.78
N GLN A 490 -23.62 -41.33 -2.47
CA GLN A 490 -22.50 -40.95 -1.61
C GLN A 490 -21.82 -42.20 -1.04
N THR A 491 -20.50 -42.16 -0.93
CA THR A 491 -19.69 -43.25 -0.38
C THR A 491 -18.69 -42.67 0.62
N PRO A 492 -18.65 -43.14 1.88
CA PRO A 492 -17.75 -42.57 2.89
C PRO A 492 -16.30 -42.59 2.44
N LEU A 493 -15.58 -41.48 2.67
CA LEU A 493 -14.16 -41.36 2.28
C LEU A 493 -13.27 -42.40 2.96
N LYS A 494 -13.70 -42.95 4.10
CA LYS A 494 -13.04 -44.07 4.79
C LYS A 494 -12.92 -45.33 3.93
N GLN A 495 -13.81 -45.54 2.96
CA GLN A 495 -13.74 -46.69 2.04
C GLN A 495 -12.66 -46.53 0.96
N TYR A 496 -12.11 -45.32 0.78
CA TYR A 496 -11.05 -45.02 -0.17
C TYR A 496 -9.70 -44.94 0.57
N THR A 497 -9.03 -46.08 0.70
CA THR A 497 -7.69 -46.16 1.29
C THR A 497 -6.67 -45.45 0.41
N ALA A 498 -5.75 -44.69 1.01
CA ALA A 498 -4.65 -44.07 0.27
C ALA A 498 -3.75 -45.14 -0.39
N LYS A 499 -3.29 -44.85 -1.62
CA LYS A 499 -2.40 -45.67 -2.43
C LYS A 499 -1.27 -44.80 -2.99
N GLY A 500 -0.33 -45.41 -3.72
CA GLY A 500 0.68 -44.67 -4.46
C GLY A 500 0.09 -43.86 -5.62
N ARG A 501 0.66 -42.69 -5.89
CA ARG A 501 0.38 -41.87 -7.09
C ARG A 501 0.66 -42.67 -8.37
N ALA A 502 0.00 -42.31 -9.47
CA ALA A 502 0.15 -42.90 -10.80
C ALA A 502 -0.25 -44.39 -10.88
N THR A 503 -1.04 -44.87 -9.92
CA THR A 503 -1.69 -46.19 -9.99
C THR A 503 -3.07 -46.07 -10.65
N GLY A 504 -3.72 -47.20 -10.95
CA GLY A 504 -5.03 -47.22 -11.60
C GLY A 504 -6.23 -46.90 -10.69
N GLY A 505 -5.99 -46.76 -9.38
CA GLY A 505 -7.06 -46.53 -8.40
C GLY A 505 -7.86 -47.79 -8.05
N ILE A 506 -9.01 -47.57 -7.41
CA ILE A 506 -9.97 -48.60 -7.03
C ILE A 506 -11.35 -48.24 -7.59
N ALA A 507 -12.17 -49.24 -7.89
CA ALA A 507 -13.52 -49.00 -8.40
C ALA A 507 -14.35 -48.15 -7.42
N THR A 508 -15.04 -47.15 -7.95
CA THR A 508 -15.92 -46.20 -7.24
C THR A 508 -17.39 -46.30 -7.67
N ILE A 509 -17.66 -47.05 -8.73
CA ILE A 509 -18.99 -47.41 -9.23
C ILE A 509 -18.94 -48.85 -9.77
N ASP A 510 -20.10 -49.49 -9.93
CA ASP A 510 -20.19 -50.75 -10.68
C ASP A 510 -19.88 -50.52 -12.16
N GLN A 511 -18.67 -50.89 -12.58
CA GLN A 511 -18.21 -50.69 -13.95
C GLN A 511 -18.99 -51.51 -14.98
N LYS A 512 -19.63 -52.62 -14.57
CA LYS A 512 -20.48 -53.43 -15.46
C LYS A 512 -21.82 -52.76 -15.73
N ALA A 513 -22.21 -51.79 -14.90
CA ALA A 513 -23.46 -51.06 -15.04
C ALA A 513 -23.31 -49.77 -15.87
N LEU A 514 -22.12 -49.46 -16.42
CA LEU A 514 -21.87 -48.22 -17.18
C LEU A 514 -22.79 -48.06 -18.40
N ASP A 515 -23.20 -49.15 -19.04
CA ASP A 515 -24.17 -49.09 -20.15
C ASP A 515 -25.54 -48.58 -19.68
N VAL A 516 -25.89 -48.82 -18.41
CA VAL A 516 -27.14 -48.39 -17.78
C VAL A 516 -27.02 -47.03 -17.10
N THR A 517 -25.89 -46.75 -16.45
CA THR A 517 -25.67 -45.53 -15.67
C THR A 517 -25.05 -44.40 -16.48
N GLY A 518 -24.37 -44.70 -17.59
CA GLY A 518 -23.44 -43.78 -18.24
C GLY A 518 -22.14 -43.61 -17.45
N LYS A 519 -21.21 -42.84 -18.00
CA LYS A 519 -19.94 -42.50 -17.33
C LYS A 519 -20.19 -41.57 -16.15
N ILE A 520 -19.21 -41.44 -15.26
CA ILE A 520 -19.24 -40.43 -14.20
C ILE A 520 -19.11 -39.05 -14.86
N ALA A 521 -20.13 -38.21 -14.67
CA ALA A 521 -20.16 -36.83 -15.18
C ALA A 521 -19.45 -35.88 -14.21
N ALA A 522 -19.67 -36.06 -12.90
CA ALA A 522 -19.01 -35.27 -11.87
C ALA A 522 -18.91 -36.07 -10.55
N ALA A 523 -17.94 -35.68 -9.74
CA ALA A 523 -17.81 -36.17 -8.37
C ALA A 523 -17.39 -35.03 -7.44
N ARG A 524 -17.93 -34.99 -6.22
CA ARG A 524 -17.66 -33.97 -5.22
C ARG A 524 -17.39 -34.62 -3.87
N VAL A 525 -16.40 -34.15 -3.13
CA VAL A 525 -16.34 -34.42 -1.70
C VAL A 525 -17.40 -33.57 -1.03
N VAL A 526 -18.28 -34.20 -0.25
CA VAL A 526 -19.45 -33.54 0.37
C VAL A 526 -19.55 -33.88 1.86
N GLN A 527 -20.14 -32.95 2.61
CA GLN A 527 -20.54 -33.14 4.01
C GLN A 527 -22.06 -33.32 4.11
N PRO A 528 -22.59 -34.00 5.15
CA PRO A 528 -24.03 -34.23 5.30
C PRO A 528 -24.90 -32.96 5.32
N SER A 529 -24.32 -31.83 5.74
CA SER A 529 -24.99 -30.53 5.81
C SER A 529 -25.00 -29.76 4.49
N ASP A 530 -24.28 -30.22 3.47
CA ASP A 530 -24.14 -29.49 2.21
C ASP A 530 -25.37 -29.66 1.32
N ASP A 531 -25.56 -28.69 0.43
CA ASP A 531 -26.51 -28.78 -0.67
C ASP A 531 -25.76 -29.05 -1.98
N VAL A 532 -26.38 -29.83 -2.86
CA VAL A 532 -25.86 -30.07 -4.20
C VAL A 532 -26.90 -29.73 -5.26
N THR A 533 -26.45 -29.09 -6.32
CA THR A 533 -27.26 -28.78 -7.49
C THR A 533 -26.74 -29.63 -8.66
N ILE A 534 -27.63 -30.41 -9.24
CA ILE A 534 -27.40 -31.27 -10.40
C ILE A 534 -28.03 -30.58 -11.60
N MET A 535 -27.31 -30.53 -12.72
CA MET A 535 -27.76 -29.86 -13.91
C MET A 535 -27.57 -30.71 -15.16
N SER A 536 -28.59 -30.76 -16.00
CA SER A 536 -28.49 -31.41 -17.31
C SER A 536 -27.96 -30.46 -18.39
N ALA A 537 -27.49 -31.02 -19.50
CA ALA A 537 -26.98 -30.27 -20.65
C ALA A 537 -28.06 -29.36 -21.25
N ASN A 538 -29.33 -29.78 -21.19
CA ASN A 538 -30.47 -28.99 -21.64
C ASN A 538 -31.05 -28.06 -20.56
N GLY A 539 -30.34 -27.87 -19.44
CA GLY A 539 -30.70 -26.87 -18.42
C GLY A 539 -31.77 -27.30 -17.42
N ILE A 540 -32.05 -28.61 -17.29
CA ILE A 540 -32.90 -29.09 -16.18
C ILE A 540 -32.07 -29.12 -14.91
N VAL A 541 -32.61 -28.55 -13.84
CA VAL A 541 -31.90 -28.36 -12.56
C VAL A 541 -32.61 -29.14 -11.45
N LEU A 542 -31.83 -29.81 -10.60
CA LEU A 542 -32.31 -30.49 -9.41
C LEU A 542 -31.41 -30.17 -8.22
N ARG A 543 -31.98 -29.57 -7.17
CA ARG A 543 -31.28 -29.32 -5.90
C ARG A 543 -31.68 -30.34 -4.85
N LEU A 544 -30.70 -30.92 -4.19
CA LEU A 544 -30.88 -31.93 -3.16
C LEU A 544 -30.00 -31.62 -1.94
N LYS A 545 -30.49 -31.95 -0.74
CA LYS A 545 -29.61 -32.00 0.43
C LYS A 545 -28.79 -33.27 0.38
N VAL A 546 -27.49 -33.20 0.69
CA VAL A 546 -26.61 -34.38 0.63
C VAL A 546 -27.13 -35.52 1.51
N LYS A 547 -27.70 -35.22 2.68
CA LYS A 547 -28.32 -36.21 3.58
C LYS A 547 -29.47 -37.02 2.97
N GLU A 548 -30.10 -36.53 1.90
CA GLU A 548 -31.20 -37.22 1.19
C GLU A 548 -30.68 -38.19 0.12
N ILE A 549 -29.41 -38.05 -0.27
CA ILE A 549 -28.78 -38.92 -1.26
C ILE A 549 -28.36 -40.22 -0.58
N LYS A 550 -28.70 -41.36 -1.18
CA LYS A 550 -28.39 -42.67 -0.60
C LYS A 550 -26.89 -42.90 -0.41
N GLU A 551 -26.50 -43.30 0.81
CA GLU A 551 -25.17 -43.85 1.07
C GLU A 551 -25.09 -45.31 0.60
N ALA A 552 -24.03 -45.64 -0.13
CA ALA A 552 -23.79 -46.99 -0.62
C ALA A 552 -22.29 -47.29 -0.73
N GLY A 553 -21.95 -48.58 -0.86
CA GLY A 553 -20.56 -49.01 -1.05
C GLY A 553 -19.94 -48.53 -2.37
N ARG A 554 -18.62 -48.60 -2.45
CA ARG A 554 -17.85 -48.17 -3.63
C ARG A 554 -18.31 -48.80 -4.94
N ALA A 555 -18.27 -50.12 -5.10
CA ALA A 555 -18.59 -50.79 -6.36
C ALA A 555 -20.10 -51.06 -6.55
N THR A 556 -20.94 -50.03 -6.33
CA THR A 556 -22.40 -50.11 -6.53
C THR A 556 -22.86 -49.13 -7.60
N ARG A 557 -24.01 -49.38 -8.24
CA ARG A 557 -24.58 -48.49 -9.27
C ARG A 557 -25.22 -47.19 -8.74
N GLY A 558 -25.48 -47.10 -7.43
CA GLY A 558 -26.23 -46.00 -6.83
C GLY A 558 -27.72 -46.01 -7.12
N VAL A 559 -28.38 -44.86 -6.91
CA VAL A 559 -29.82 -44.65 -7.16
C VAL A 559 -30.01 -43.56 -8.21
N ARG A 560 -31.13 -43.58 -8.92
CA ARG A 560 -31.44 -42.53 -9.88
C ARG A 560 -31.90 -41.28 -9.13
N LEU A 561 -31.08 -40.23 -9.17
CA LEU A 561 -31.37 -38.92 -8.56
C LEU A 561 -32.16 -38.05 -9.53
N MET A 562 -31.81 -38.12 -10.81
CA MET A 562 -32.43 -37.35 -11.88
C MET A 562 -32.64 -38.25 -13.09
N LYS A 563 -33.75 -38.09 -13.81
CA LYS A 563 -33.98 -38.76 -15.08
C LYS A 563 -33.85 -37.74 -16.21
N PRO A 564 -32.72 -37.71 -16.94
CA PRO A 564 -32.60 -36.87 -18.12
C PRO A 564 -33.65 -37.22 -19.17
N GLN A 565 -34.06 -36.23 -19.96
CA GLN A 565 -34.91 -36.45 -21.13
C GLN A 565 -34.13 -37.25 -22.20
N ALA A 566 -34.84 -37.77 -23.21
CA ALA A 566 -34.18 -38.47 -24.31
C ALA A 566 -33.21 -37.53 -25.05
N GLY A 567 -31.94 -37.94 -25.18
CA GLY A 567 -30.88 -37.11 -25.77
C GLY A 567 -30.23 -36.11 -24.80
N ASP A 568 -30.69 -36.03 -23.56
CA ASP A 568 -30.10 -35.18 -22.51
C ASP A 568 -29.17 -35.99 -21.59
N SER A 569 -28.27 -35.30 -20.90
CA SER A 569 -27.32 -35.90 -19.96
C SER A 569 -26.96 -34.94 -18.85
N ILE A 570 -26.47 -35.44 -17.72
CA ILE A 570 -25.95 -34.58 -16.65
C ILE A 570 -24.66 -33.89 -17.14
N ALA A 571 -24.64 -32.56 -17.07
CA ALA A 571 -23.52 -31.73 -17.51
C ALA A 571 -22.68 -31.22 -16.35
N ALA A 572 -23.31 -30.84 -15.22
CA ALA A 572 -22.60 -30.22 -14.11
C ALA A 572 -23.19 -30.59 -12.75
N VAL A 573 -22.33 -30.56 -11.74
CA VAL A 573 -22.70 -30.67 -10.32
C VAL A 573 -21.97 -29.58 -9.53
N ALA A 574 -22.75 -28.71 -8.92
CA ALA A 574 -22.26 -27.67 -8.02
C ALA A 574 -22.49 -28.09 -6.56
N ARG A 575 -21.48 -27.90 -5.71
CA ARG A 575 -21.57 -28.08 -4.26
C ARG A 575 -21.71 -26.70 -3.63
N ILE A 576 -22.72 -26.55 -2.77
CA ILE A 576 -22.86 -25.40 -1.89
C ILE A 576 -22.52 -25.89 -0.48
N ALA A 577 -21.29 -25.61 -0.05
CA ALA A 577 -20.84 -26.03 1.27
C ALA A 577 -21.53 -25.19 2.37
N ALA A 578 -22.11 -25.85 3.35
CA ALA A 578 -22.72 -25.15 4.49
C ALA A 578 -21.67 -24.37 5.29
N ALA A 579 -20.42 -24.86 5.31
CA ALA A 579 -19.29 -24.18 5.94
C ALA A 579 -18.98 -22.84 5.27
N ASP A 580 -19.13 -22.73 3.95
CA ASP A 580 -18.87 -21.51 3.21
C ASP A 580 -19.96 -20.46 3.46
N LEU A 581 -21.21 -20.89 3.54
CA LEU A 581 -22.32 -20.05 4.00
C LEU A 581 -22.08 -19.55 5.43
N LYS A 582 -21.59 -20.42 6.34
CA LYS A 582 -21.22 -20.03 7.71
C LYS A 582 -20.06 -19.04 7.76
N LYS A 583 -18.99 -19.25 6.97
CA LYS A 583 -17.84 -18.33 6.87
C LYS A 583 -18.24 -16.97 6.33
N ALA A 584 -19.20 -16.92 5.41
CA ALA A 584 -19.82 -15.68 4.97
C ALA A 584 -20.68 -15.04 6.10
N GLY A 585 -21.05 -15.77 7.15
CA GLY A 585 -21.85 -15.25 8.26
C GLY A 585 -23.35 -15.51 8.12
N ALA A 586 -23.76 -16.38 7.19
CA ALA A 586 -25.13 -16.86 7.03
C ALA A 586 -25.40 -18.00 8.04
N ASN A 587 -25.71 -17.66 9.29
CA ASN A 587 -26.33 -18.60 10.22
C ASN A 587 -27.86 -18.49 10.11
N GLY A 588 -28.51 -19.58 9.69
CA GLY A 588 -29.85 -19.92 10.16
C GLY A 588 -29.70 -20.67 11.47
N SER A 589 -29.86 -20.00 12.61
CA SER A 589 -29.99 -20.65 13.91
C SER A 589 -31.36 -21.35 13.96
N SER A 590 -31.38 -22.66 13.77
CA SER A 590 -32.45 -23.53 14.26
C SER A 590 -31.89 -24.32 15.45
N GLU A 591 -31.70 -23.62 16.57
CA GLU A 591 -31.97 -24.25 17.85
C GLU A 591 -33.47 -24.09 18.07
N GLU A 592 -34.21 -25.18 17.97
CA GLU A 592 -35.57 -25.25 18.48
C GLU A 592 -35.54 -24.83 19.94
N LYS A 593 -36.02 -23.60 20.23
CA LYS A 593 -36.45 -23.27 21.57
C LYS A 593 -37.64 -24.19 21.89
N PRO A 594 -37.61 -24.97 22.98
CA PRO A 594 -38.81 -25.70 23.41
C PRO A 594 -39.91 -24.67 23.66
N ALA A 595 -41.10 -24.94 23.14
CA ALA A 595 -42.27 -24.11 23.32
C ALA A 595 -42.51 -23.86 24.81
N GLN A 596 -42.31 -22.63 25.27
CA GLN A 596 -42.77 -22.19 26.57
C GLN A 596 -44.30 -22.16 26.51
N GLY A 597 -44.93 -23.12 27.19
CA GLY A 597 -46.37 -23.13 27.41
C GLY A 597 -46.80 -21.83 28.08
N GLN A 598 -47.90 -21.26 27.58
CA GLN A 598 -48.61 -20.17 28.24
C GLN A 598 -48.98 -20.59 29.67
N PRO A 599 -48.78 -19.74 30.69
CA PRO A 599 -49.41 -19.96 31.97
C PRO A 599 -50.92 -19.71 31.83
N ALA A 600 -51.70 -20.65 32.33
CA ALA A 600 -53.15 -20.53 32.41
C ALA A 600 -53.52 -19.29 33.24
N LEU A 601 -54.31 -18.39 32.64
CA LEU A 601 -55.04 -17.37 33.38
C LEU A 601 -56.38 -17.98 33.82
N LEU A 602 -56.68 -17.72 35.10
CA LEU A 602 -57.88 -18.11 35.85
C LEU A 602 -59.20 -17.95 35.10
#